data_AF-A0AAD3WSK8-F1
#
_entry.id   AF-A0AAD3WSK8-F1
#
_cell.length_a   1.000
_cell.length_b   1.000
_cell.length_c   1.000
_cell.angle_alpha   90.00
_cell.angle_beta   90.00
_cell.angle_gamma   90.00
#
_symmetry.space_group_name_H-M   'P 1'
#
loop_
_entity.id
_entity.type
_entity.pdbx_description
1 polymer ?
#
loop_
_entity_poly.entity_id
_entity_poly.type
_entity_poly.pdbx_seq_one_letter_code
_entity_poly.pdbx_strand_id
1 'polypeptide(L)'
;PQIARVVGPEGEEIYCDEFGRVKIQFPWDRYSNNDDNASCWVRVSQGWAGTQYGMVALPRVGHEVIVDFFEGDPDQPIITGRTYNAINKPPYELPAHKTRTVLRTETHQGDGYNELRFEDQAGKEEIYVHAQKDMNLLVENDRKDDIKHDLHLDVTNERFTHIKANDHLTVDGESRSYTKGDQTVVTGASLHLKQGNGLLVDAGREIHLKGSSQIVVEAGAELTLKAGGSFVKIDGSGVSIVGSKINLNSGGSAGSGSGYAGSAPLLPGAVEAATTLEAPTMIVWAQQLEAMKGNVPVCEVCQEHQQ
;
A
#
# COMPACT_ATOMS: atom_id res chain seq x y z
N PRO A 1 41.64 5.26 -2.71
CA PRO A 1 40.64 4.27 -2.25
C PRO A 1 41.18 2.87 -1.90
N GLN A 2 40.62 2.26 -0.86
CA GLN A 2 40.85 0.88 -0.39
C GLN A 2 39.53 0.19 -0.05
N ILE A 3 39.54 -1.14 0.11
CA ILE A 3 38.39 -1.91 0.60
C ILE A 3 38.47 -2.04 2.13
N ALA A 4 37.33 -1.93 2.81
CA ALA A 4 37.17 -2.22 4.23
C ALA A 4 35.88 -3.00 4.48
N ARG A 5 35.79 -3.65 5.64
CA ARG A 5 34.58 -4.36 6.11
C ARG A 5 33.90 -3.55 7.20
N VAL A 6 32.58 -3.44 7.16
CA VAL A 6 31.82 -2.79 8.22
C VAL A 6 31.79 -3.67 9.47
N VAL A 7 31.99 -3.08 10.65
CA VAL A 7 32.04 -3.78 11.94
C VAL A 7 31.16 -3.07 12.97
N GLY A 8 30.83 -3.79 14.05
CA GLY A 8 30.00 -3.32 15.13
C GLY A 8 30.09 -4.29 16.34
N PRO A 9 29.34 -4.02 17.41
CA PRO A 9 29.28 -4.88 18.57
C PRO A 9 28.79 -6.30 18.22
N GLU A 10 29.11 -7.27 19.09
CA GLU A 10 28.64 -8.64 18.92
C GLU A 10 27.09 -8.69 18.93
N GLY A 11 26.52 -9.38 17.93
CA GLY A 11 25.07 -9.54 17.79
C GLY A 11 24.35 -8.42 17.03
N GLU A 12 25.02 -7.31 16.70
CA GLU A 12 24.42 -6.21 15.95
C GLU A 12 24.54 -6.42 14.43
N GLU A 13 23.41 -6.34 13.72
CA GLU A 13 23.40 -6.36 12.24
C GLU A 13 23.64 -4.97 11.66
N ILE A 14 23.21 -3.91 12.35
CA ILE A 14 23.31 -2.52 11.90
C ILE A 14 23.86 -1.68 13.05
N TYR A 15 25.04 -1.07 12.85
CA TYR A 15 25.68 -0.24 13.86
C TYR A 15 26.08 1.12 13.27
N CYS A 16 25.31 2.16 13.60
CA CYS A 16 25.55 3.52 13.15
C CYS A 16 25.25 4.55 14.25
N ASP A 17 25.73 5.78 14.07
CA ASP A 17 25.38 6.91 14.92
C ASP A 17 24.30 7.83 14.29
N GLU A 18 24.00 8.95 14.95
CA GLU A 18 22.98 9.92 14.53
C GLU A 18 23.23 10.54 13.14
N PHE A 19 24.47 10.49 12.64
CA PHE A 19 24.86 11.01 11.32
C PHE A 19 24.88 9.91 10.25
N GLY A 20 24.51 8.67 10.60
CA GLY A 20 24.60 7.52 9.71
C GLY A 20 26.03 7.11 9.39
N ARG A 21 27.00 7.43 10.27
CA ARG A 21 28.38 6.94 10.17
C ARG A 21 28.45 5.49 10.63
N VAL A 22 29.43 4.75 10.13
CA VAL A 22 29.68 3.35 10.53
C VAL A 22 31.13 3.18 10.98
N LYS A 23 31.42 2.09 11.69
CA LYS A 23 32.79 1.66 11.97
C LYS A 23 33.23 0.60 10.98
N ILE A 24 34.52 0.59 10.66
CA ILE A 24 35.10 -0.27 9.63
C ILE A 24 36.38 -0.93 10.11
N GLN A 25 36.70 -2.07 9.53
CA GLN A 25 37.96 -2.76 9.65
C GLN A 25 38.69 -2.72 8.31
N PHE A 26 39.94 -2.26 8.32
CA PHE A 26 40.81 -2.41 7.16
C PHE A 26 41.52 -3.77 7.13
N PRO A 27 41.75 -4.38 5.95
CA PRO A 27 42.45 -5.65 5.83
C PRO A 27 43.91 -5.64 6.34
N TRP A 28 44.54 -4.47 6.40
CA TRP A 28 45.92 -4.32 6.89
C TRP A 28 46.00 -4.17 8.42
N ASP A 29 44.88 -3.90 9.09
CA ASP A 29 44.86 -3.79 10.54
C ASP A 29 44.83 -5.19 11.17
N ARG A 30 45.86 -5.48 11.96
CA ARG A 30 46.13 -6.78 12.61
C ARG A 30 45.94 -6.72 14.12
N TYR A 31 45.63 -5.54 14.67
CA TYR A 31 45.66 -5.29 16.11
C TYR A 31 44.26 -5.16 16.71
N SER A 32 43.27 -4.74 15.92
CA SER A 32 41.88 -4.71 16.35
C SER A 32 41.22 -6.09 16.27
N ASN A 33 40.09 -6.23 16.97
CA ASN A 33 39.37 -7.50 17.10
C ASN A 33 38.20 -7.65 16.12
N ASN A 34 38.14 -6.86 15.04
CA ASN A 34 36.98 -6.75 14.14
C ASN A 34 35.66 -6.38 14.85
N ASP A 35 35.75 -5.58 15.91
CA ASP A 35 34.63 -5.13 16.74
C ASP A 35 34.39 -3.62 16.57
N ASP A 36 33.55 -3.04 17.43
CA ASP A 36 33.26 -1.61 17.45
C ASP A 36 34.46 -0.76 17.92
N ASN A 37 35.62 -1.32 18.25
CA ASN A 37 36.82 -0.54 18.58
C ASN A 37 37.81 -0.44 17.42
N ALA A 38 37.50 -1.05 16.27
CA ALA A 38 38.39 -1.11 15.10
C ALA A 38 38.70 0.25 14.45
N SER A 39 37.78 1.20 14.47
CA SER A 39 37.97 2.51 13.85
C SER A 39 37.21 3.63 14.54
N CYS A 40 37.53 4.86 14.15
CA CYS A 40 36.64 6.00 14.36
C CYS A 40 35.33 5.85 13.55
N TRP A 41 34.39 6.76 13.77
CA TRP A 41 33.17 6.86 12.97
C TRP A 41 33.46 7.42 11.58
N VAL A 42 33.14 6.65 10.54
CA VAL A 42 33.42 6.99 9.14
C VAL A 42 32.12 7.37 8.43
N ARG A 43 32.12 8.53 7.77
CA ARG A 43 30.97 9.01 6.98
C ARG A 43 30.75 8.14 5.75
N VAL A 44 29.48 7.96 5.39
CA VAL A 44 29.03 7.15 4.25
C VAL A 44 28.42 8.04 3.19
N SER A 45 29.00 8.04 2.00
CA SER A 45 28.42 8.67 0.81
C SER A 45 27.06 8.06 0.49
N GLN A 46 26.10 8.90 0.14
CA GLN A 46 24.74 8.52 -0.26
C GLN A 46 24.49 8.91 -1.71
N GLY A 47 23.52 8.26 -2.36
CA GLY A 47 23.13 8.60 -3.74
C GLY A 47 22.59 10.01 -3.90
N TRP A 48 21.91 10.53 -2.87
CA TRP A 48 21.44 11.91 -2.77
C TRP A 48 21.29 12.28 -1.29
N ALA A 49 21.90 13.38 -0.84
CA ALA A 49 21.82 13.84 0.53
C ALA A 49 21.50 15.34 0.57
N GLY A 50 20.30 15.68 1.04
CA GLY A 50 19.86 17.03 1.28
C GLY A 50 19.50 17.28 2.74
N THR A 51 18.99 18.47 3.02
CA THR A 51 18.56 18.89 4.34
C THR A 51 17.30 18.12 4.79
N GLN A 52 17.48 16.97 5.44
CA GLN A 52 16.42 16.05 5.87
C GLN A 52 15.60 15.39 4.72
N TYR A 53 16.20 15.27 3.54
CA TYR A 53 15.64 14.51 2.42
C TYR A 53 16.75 13.83 1.61
N GLY A 54 16.39 12.83 0.82
CA GLY A 54 17.33 12.11 -0.06
C GLY A 54 17.24 10.61 0.13
N MET A 55 18.35 9.93 -0.18
CA MET A 55 18.49 8.48 -0.06
C MET A 55 19.35 8.15 1.15
N VAL A 56 18.89 7.23 1.99
CA VAL A 56 19.68 6.68 3.08
C VAL A 56 19.63 5.16 2.99
N ALA A 57 20.77 4.55 2.69
CA ALA A 57 20.96 3.12 2.87
C ALA A 57 22.15 2.94 3.80
N LEU A 58 22.00 2.35 4.97
CA LEU A 58 23.13 2.15 5.88
C LEU A 58 23.91 0.87 5.49
N PRO A 59 25.25 0.90 5.44
CA PRO A 59 26.02 -0.33 5.38
C PRO A 59 25.76 -1.16 6.65
N ARG A 60 25.51 -2.47 6.51
CA ARG A 60 25.32 -3.39 7.64
C ARG A 60 26.65 -4.01 8.04
N VAL A 61 26.74 -4.51 9.27
CA VAL A 61 27.91 -5.25 9.76
C VAL A 61 28.20 -6.40 8.81
N GLY A 62 29.47 -6.50 8.39
CA GLY A 62 29.92 -7.50 7.42
C GLY A 62 29.86 -7.08 5.95
N HIS A 63 29.23 -5.96 5.60
CA HIS A 63 29.27 -5.42 4.24
C HIS A 63 30.68 -4.96 3.85
N GLU A 64 30.99 -5.10 2.56
CA GLU A 64 32.22 -4.58 1.95
C GLU A 64 31.97 -3.15 1.45
N VAL A 65 32.88 -2.24 1.79
CA VAL A 65 32.80 -0.82 1.42
C VAL A 65 34.10 -0.34 0.79
N ILE A 66 33.99 0.63 -0.11
CA ILE A 66 35.12 1.36 -0.69
C ILE A 66 35.34 2.61 0.16
N VAL A 67 36.55 2.74 0.71
CA VAL A 67 36.97 3.85 1.56
C VAL A 67 37.99 4.69 0.81
N ASP A 68 37.75 5.99 0.71
CA ASP A 68 38.72 6.97 0.25
C ASP A 68 39.18 7.86 1.41
N PHE A 69 40.15 8.71 1.15
CA PHE A 69 40.81 9.53 2.18
C PHE A 69 40.90 10.97 1.71
N PHE A 70 40.41 11.92 2.52
CA PHE A 70 40.47 13.34 2.15
C PHE A 70 41.92 13.80 1.98
N GLU A 71 42.25 14.36 0.83
CA GLU A 71 43.62 14.77 0.47
C GLU A 71 44.67 13.65 0.62
N GLY A 72 44.24 12.38 0.63
CA GLY A 72 45.11 11.22 0.85
C GLY A 72 45.54 11.02 2.31
N ASP A 73 44.95 11.72 3.27
CA ASP A 73 45.24 11.60 4.69
C ASP A 73 44.60 10.32 5.28
N PRO A 74 45.39 9.30 5.71
CA PRO A 74 44.86 8.07 6.27
C PRO A 74 44.01 8.27 7.53
N ASP A 75 44.16 9.41 8.22
CA ASP A 75 43.39 9.75 9.43
C ASP A 75 42.01 10.36 9.10
N GLN A 76 41.71 10.61 7.82
CA GLN A 76 40.44 11.18 7.35
C GLN A 76 39.71 10.28 6.34
N PRO A 77 39.30 9.07 6.75
CA PRO A 77 38.57 8.15 5.89
C PRO A 77 37.14 8.63 5.59
N ILE A 78 36.65 8.27 4.40
CA ILE A 78 35.26 8.43 3.97
C ILE A 78 34.84 7.27 3.08
N ILE A 79 33.67 6.68 3.33
CA ILE A 79 33.13 5.60 2.48
C ILE A 79 32.50 6.23 1.25
N THR A 80 32.97 5.85 0.05
CA THR A 80 32.53 6.40 -1.23
C THR A 80 31.77 5.41 -2.11
N GLY A 81 31.76 4.12 -1.74
CA GLY A 81 31.08 3.09 -2.52
C GLY A 81 30.89 1.78 -1.78
N ARG A 82 30.26 0.83 -2.46
CA ARG A 82 29.96 -0.52 -1.98
C ARG A 82 30.13 -1.51 -3.11
N THR A 83 30.51 -2.73 -2.76
CA THR A 83 30.76 -3.80 -3.72
C THR A 83 30.13 -5.10 -3.24
N TYR A 84 29.61 -5.86 -4.19
CA TYR A 84 29.34 -7.28 -3.98
C TYR A 84 30.66 -8.06 -4.12
N ASN A 85 30.74 -9.19 -3.43
CA ASN A 85 31.90 -10.08 -3.47
C ASN A 85 31.45 -11.56 -3.45
N ALA A 86 32.39 -12.50 -3.27
CA ALA A 86 32.08 -13.93 -3.31
C ALA A 86 31.14 -14.40 -2.19
N ILE A 87 31.06 -13.66 -1.09
CA ILE A 87 30.22 -13.94 0.08
C ILE A 87 28.91 -13.15 -0.04
N ASN A 88 29.01 -11.82 -0.19
CA ASN A 88 27.89 -10.92 -0.40
C ASN A 88 27.60 -10.83 -1.89
N LYS A 89 26.80 -11.76 -2.42
CA LYS A 89 26.46 -11.83 -3.84
C LYS A 89 25.34 -10.84 -4.21
N PRO A 90 25.23 -10.45 -5.49
CA PRO A 90 24.08 -9.70 -5.98
C PRO A 90 22.75 -10.44 -5.71
N PRO A 91 21.61 -9.73 -5.61
CA PRO A 91 20.31 -10.34 -5.26
C PRO A 91 19.79 -11.39 -6.25
N TYR A 92 20.30 -11.37 -7.48
CA TYR A 92 19.97 -12.32 -8.54
C TYR A 92 21.24 -12.89 -9.15
N GLU A 93 21.15 -14.14 -9.62
CA GLU A 93 22.25 -14.80 -10.32
C GLU A 93 22.65 -14.05 -11.60
N LEU A 94 23.94 -13.76 -11.72
CA LEU A 94 24.54 -13.15 -12.90
C LEU A 94 25.47 -14.15 -13.59
N PRO A 95 25.52 -14.16 -14.94
CA PRO A 95 24.92 -13.19 -15.87
C PRO A 95 23.48 -13.49 -16.30
N ALA A 96 22.82 -14.51 -15.74
CA ALA A 96 21.48 -14.95 -16.14
C ALA A 96 20.43 -13.82 -16.09
N HIS A 97 20.48 -12.98 -15.06
CA HIS A 97 19.52 -11.88 -14.84
C HIS A 97 20.11 -10.48 -15.09
N LYS A 98 21.01 -10.36 -16.08
CA LYS A 98 21.69 -9.09 -16.42
C LYS A 98 20.78 -7.95 -16.88
N THR A 99 19.52 -8.23 -17.21
CA THR A 99 18.51 -7.25 -17.65
C THR A 99 17.65 -6.73 -16.50
N ARG A 100 17.98 -7.09 -15.25
CA ARG A 100 17.23 -6.65 -14.07
C ARG A 100 17.92 -5.50 -13.36
N THR A 101 17.14 -4.48 -13.02
CA THR A 101 17.52 -3.41 -12.09
C THR A 101 16.72 -3.57 -10.81
N VAL A 102 17.39 -3.52 -9.64
CA VAL A 102 16.79 -3.94 -8.36
C VAL A 102 17.18 -3.02 -7.22
N LEU A 103 16.18 -2.62 -6.43
CA LEU A 103 16.33 -2.11 -5.07
C LEU A 103 15.66 -3.12 -4.13
N ARG A 104 16.47 -3.98 -3.49
CA ARG A 104 16.00 -4.97 -2.51
C ARG A 104 16.56 -4.63 -1.13
N THR A 105 15.70 -4.64 -0.11
CA THR A 105 16.07 -4.52 1.30
C THR A 105 16.15 -5.89 1.96
N GLU A 106 16.47 -5.95 3.24
CA GLU A 106 16.43 -7.18 4.04
C GLU A 106 15.78 -6.85 5.38
N THR A 107 14.89 -7.71 5.87
CA THR A 107 14.31 -7.57 7.21
C THR A 107 15.45 -7.57 8.24
N HIS A 108 15.43 -6.65 9.20
CA HIS A 108 16.37 -6.66 10.31
C HIS A 108 15.82 -7.56 11.42
N GLN A 109 16.67 -8.41 12.02
CA GLN A 109 16.27 -9.37 13.06
C GLN A 109 15.11 -10.29 12.66
N GLY A 110 15.08 -10.73 11.40
CA GLY A 110 14.06 -11.64 10.89
C GLY A 110 14.23 -11.94 9.40
N ASP A 111 13.35 -12.79 8.88
CA ASP A 111 13.40 -13.19 7.48
C ASP A 111 12.53 -12.28 6.60
N GLY A 112 12.96 -12.08 5.34
CA GLY A 112 12.17 -11.41 4.32
C GLY A 112 12.82 -10.15 3.74
N TYR A 113 12.10 -9.50 2.83
CA TYR A 113 12.61 -8.34 2.09
C TYR A 113 11.49 -7.49 1.49
N ASN A 114 11.76 -6.20 1.30
CA ASN A 114 10.98 -5.35 0.39
C ASN A 114 11.76 -5.22 -0.92
N GLU A 115 11.05 -5.08 -2.04
CA GLU A 115 11.70 -4.97 -3.34
C GLU A 115 10.95 -4.05 -4.31
N LEU A 116 11.72 -3.26 -5.04
CA LEU A 116 11.34 -2.68 -6.32
C LEU A 116 12.29 -3.23 -7.39
N ARG A 117 11.75 -3.91 -8.39
CA ARG A 117 12.51 -4.51 -9.49
C ARG A 117 11.92 -4.11 -10.83
N PHE A 118 12.82 -3.90 -11.80
CA PHE A 118 12.52 -3.68 -13.20
C PHE A 118 13.17 -4.80 -14.03
N GLU A 119 12.42 -5.43 -14.93
CA GLU A 119 12.91 -6.35 -15.95
C GLU A 119 12.86 -5.64 -17.31
N ASP A 120 14.01 -5.55 -17.98
CA ASP A 120 14.15 -4.84 -19.25
C ASP A 120 14.28 -5.79 -20.46
N GLN A 121 14.09 -7.09 -20.28
CA GLN A 121 14.08 -8.04 -21.39
C GLN A 121 12.87 -7.81 -22.30
N ALA A 122 13.13 -7.47 -23.56
CA ALA A 122 12.09 -7.19 -24.55
C ALA A 122 11.02 -8.29 -24.64
N GLY A 123 9.75 -7.90 -24.57
CA GLY A 123 8.57 -8.78 -24.56
C GLY A 123 8.31 -9.49 -23.24
N LYS A 124 9.07 -9.16 -22.19
CA LYS A 124 8.98 -9.69 -20.82
C LYS A 124 9.17 -8.59 -19.78
N GLU A 125 8.94 -7.34 -20.17
CA GLU A 125 9.13 -6.18 -19.31
C GLU A 125 8.20 -6.26 -18.10
N GLU A 126 8.72 -5.95 -16.92
CA GLU A 126 7.97 -6.06 -15.68
C GLU A 126 8.45 -5.02 -14.67
N ILE A 127 7.51 -4.44 -13.92
CA ILE A 127 7.79 -3.80 -12.64
C ILE A 127 7.22 -4.69 -11.54
N TYR A 128 8.07 -5.12 -10.62
CA TYR A 128 7.69 -5.90 -9.45
C TYR A 128 7.86 -5.07 -8.20
N VAL A 129 6.79 -4.98 -7.41
CA VAL A 129 6.76 -4.31 -6.11
C VAL A 129 6.37 -5.33 -5.05
N HIS A 130 7.24 -5.54 -4.07
CA HIS A 130 7.01 -6.45 -2.95
C HIS A 130 7.09 -5.69 -1.63
N ALA A 131 6.04 -5.80 -0.83
CA ALA A 131 6.02 -5.37 0.56
C ALA A 131 5.99 -6.62 1.45
N GLN A 132 6.95 -6.74 2.37
CA GLN A 132 7.06 -7.90 3.26
C GLN A 132 5.88 -8.01 4.25
N LYS A 133 5.25 -6.87 4.56
CA LYS A 133 4.16 -6.78 5.53
C LYS A 133 3.05 -5.84 5.02
N ASP A 134 3.15 -4.56 5.36
CA ASP A 134 2.13 -3.57 5.02
C ASP A 134 2.61 -2.71 3.83
N MET A 135 1.71 -2.42 2.89
CA MET A 135 1.94 -1.44 1.83
C MET A 135 0.96 -0.28 2.00
N ASN A 136 1.46 0.87 2.42
CA ASN A 136 0.69 2.09 2.57
C ASN A 136 0.96 3.02 1.38
N LEU A 137 -0.11 3.53 0.76
CA LEU A 137 -0.03 4.53 -0.30
C LEU A 137 -0.87 5.75 0.08
N LEU A 138 -0.20 6.89 0.23
CA LEU A 138 -0.82 8.20 0.45
C LEU A 138 -0.64 9.06 -0.80
N VAL A 139 -1.75 9.56 -1.34
CA VAL A 139 -1.77 10.44 -2.51
C VAL A 139 -2.53 11.71 -2.12
N GLU A 140 -1.82 12.83 -2.06
CA GLU A 140 -2.37 14.11 -1.57
C GLU A 140 -3.33 14.80 -2.55
N ASN A 141 -3.29 14.42 -3.82
CA ASN A 141 -4.14 14.99 -4.86
C ASN A 141 -4.79 13.88 -5.69
N ASP A 142 -4.31 13.62 -6.90
CA ASP A 142 -4.95 12.70 -7.85
C ASP A 142 -4.11 11.44 -8.06
N ARG A 143 -4.76 10.27 -7.99
CA ARG A 143 -4.23 9.00 -8.52
C ARG A 143 -4.95 8.68 -9.82
N LYS A 144 -4.19 8.34 -10.86
CA LYS A 144 -4.71 7.88 -12.15
C LYS A 144 -4.04 6.57 -12.55
N ASP A 145 -4.84 5.55 -12.80
CA ASP A 145 -4.39 4.27 -13.36
C ASP A 145 -4.93 4.13 -14.79
N ASP A 146 -4.05 3.87 -15.76
CA ASP A 146 -4.40 3.61 -17.16
C ASP A 146 -3.85 2.25 -17.58
N ILE A 147 -4.67 1.23 -17.41
CA ILE A 147 -4.30 -0.17 -17.63
C ILE A 147 -4.81 -0.58 -19.02
N LYS A 148 -3.89 -0.87 -19.94
CA LYS A 148 -4.21 -1.13 -21.35
C LYS A 148 -4.71 -2.54 -21.66
N HIS A 149 -4.55 -3.45 -20.71
CA HIS A 149 -5.00 -4.83 -20.83
C HIS A 149 -5.83 -5.18 -19.59
N ASP A 150 -5.36 -6.09 -18.74
CA ASP A 150 -6.14 -6.62 -17.63
C ASP A 150 -5.67 -6.07 -16.27
N LEU A 151 -6.62 -5.88 -15.36
CA LEU A 151 -6.36 -5.70 -13.92
C LEU A 151 -6.82 -6.96 -13.18
N HIS A 152 -5.87 -7.65 -12.57
CA HIS A 152 -6.16 -8.74 -11.63
C HIS A 152 -5.97 -8.24 -10.20
N LEU A 153 -7.00 -8.40 -9.37
CA LEU A 153 -6.98 -8.07 -7.95
C LEU A 153 -7.46 -9.29 -7.15
N ASP A 154 -6.58 -9.83 -6.32
CA ASP A 154 -6.89 -10.89 -5.36
C ASP A 154 -6.71 -10.36 -3.94
N VAL A 155 -7.74 -10.52 -3.11
CA VAL A 155 -7.76 -10.05 -1.71
C VAL A 155 -8.28 -11.20 -0.85
N THR A 156 -7.37 -11.84 -0.11
CA THR A 156 -7.64 -13.07 0.64
C THR A 156 -8.60 -12.88 1.82
N ASN A 157 -8.64 -11.67 2.40
CA ASN A 157 -9.50 -11.36 3.54
C ASN A 157 -10.58 -10.35 3.14
N GLU A 158 -10.37 -9.07 3.41
CA GLU A 158 -11.42 -8.05 3.27
C GLU A 158 -10.92 -6.86 2.45
N ARG A 159 -11.85 -6.26 1.69
CA ARG A 159 -11.65 -4.99 1.01
C ARG A 159 -12.62 -3.96 1.58
N PHE A 160 -12.08 -2.86 2.10
CA PHE A 160 -12.83 -1.69 2.54
C PHE A 160 -12.64 -0.54 1.55
N THR A 161 -13.71 0.20 1.24
CA THR A 161 -13.65 1.35 0.33
C THR A 161 -14.61 2.42 0.83
N HIS A 162 -14.11 3.63 1.05
CA HIS A 162 -14.91 4.77 1.48
C HIS A 162 -14.68 5.95 0.52
N ILE A 163 -15.71 6.23 -0.26
CA ILE A 163 -15.73 7.32 -1.25
C ILE A 163 -16.61 8.42 -0.70
N LYS A 164 -16.03 9.58 -0.40
CA LYS A 164 -16.74 10.69 0.27
C LYS A 164 -17.72 11.43 -0.64
N ALA A 165 -17.50 11.37 -1.95
CA ALA A 165 -18.31 12.05 -2.95
C ALA A 165 -18.97 11.01 -3.87
N ASN A 166 -18.58 10.98 -5.15
CA ASN A 166 -19.23 10.14 -6.14
C ASN A 166 -18.36 8.93 -6.52
N ASP A 167 -19.00 7.78 -6.67
CA ASP A 167 -18.43 6.59 -7.31
C ASP A 167 -19.17 6.33 -8.62
N HIS A 168 -18.44 6.30 -9.73
CA HIS A 168 -19.00 6.08 -11.06
C HIS A 168 -18.32 4.88 -11.70
N LEU A 169 -19.10 3.83 -11.94
CA LEU A 169 -18.65 2.63 -12.65
C LEU A 169 -19.42 2.50 -13.97
N THR A 170 -18.68 2.44 -15.07
CA THR A 170 -19.21 2.06 -16.39
C THR A 170 -18.52 0.78 -16.84
N VAL A 171 -19.32 -0.20 -17.24
CA VAL A 171 -18.84 -1.47 -17.80
C VAL A 171 -19.55 -1.66 -19.13
N ASP A 172 -18.79 -1.54 -20.23
CA ASP A 172 -19.35 -1.66 -21.58
C ASP A 172 -19.72 -3.10 -21.95
N GLY A 173 -19.02 -4.05 -21.34
CA GLY A 173 -19.27 -5.49 -21.50
C GLY A 173 -20.24 -6.02 -20.45
N GLU A 174 -19.79 -7.02 -19.71
CA GLU A 174 -20.59 -7.72 -18.70
C GLU A 174 -20.06 -7.43 -17.29
N SER A 175 -20.97 -7.31 -16.32
CA SER A 175 -20.65 -7.31 -14.89
C SER A 175 -21.35 -8.48 -14.21
N ARG A 176 -20.59 -9.30 -13.49
CA ARG A 176 -21.10 -10.42 -12.69
C ARG A 176 -20.66 -10.23 -11.24
N SER A 177 -21.59 -10.41 -10.32
CA SER A 177 -21.33 -10.42 -8.88
C SER A 177 -21.84 -11.72 -8.29
N TYR A 178 -21.00 -12.37 -7.48
CA TYR A 178 -21.37 -13.55 -6.72
C TYR A 178 -20.98 -13.34 -5.26
N THR A 179 -21.98 -13.37 -4.38
CA THR A 179 -21.80 -13.28 -2.93
C THR A 179 -22.34 -14.57 -2.31
N LYS A 180 -21.46 -15.31 -1.63
CA LYS A 180 -21.85 -16.56 -0.95
C LYS A 180 -22.69 -16.30 0.31
N GLY A 181 -22.36 -15.25 1.04
CA GLY A 181 -23.11 -14.78 2.20
C GLY A 181 -24.17 -13.77 1.82
N ASP A 182 -24.47 -12.87 2.74
CA ASP A 182 -25.49 -11.83 2.52
C ASP A 182 -24.98 -10.69 1.66
N GLN A 183 -25.83 -10.20 0.75
CA GLN A 183 -25.63 -8.95 0.03
C GLN A 183 -26.66 -7.92 0.51
N THR A 184 -26.19 -6.81 1.07
CA THR A 184 -27.05 -5.72 1.57
C THR A 184 -26.86 -4.45 0.73
N VAL A 185 -27.97 -3.85 0.29
CA VAL A 185 -27.98 -2.56 -0.43
C VAL A 185 -28.87 -1.60 0.33
N VAL A 186 -28.29 -0.49 0.83
CA VAL A 186 -29.01 0.56 1.55
C VAL A 186 -28.78 1.89 0.85
N THR A 187 -29.86 2.57 0.46
CA THR A 187 -29.81 3.91 -0.13
C THR A 187 -30.56 4.89 0.75
N GLY A 188 -29.93 6.01 1.14
CA GLY A 188 -30.59 7.05 1.93
C GLY A 188 -31.63 7.86 1.16
N ALA A 189 -31.61 7.79 -0.18
CA ALA A 189 -32.57 8.43 -1.07
C ALA A 189 -33.27 7.38 -1.95
N SER A 190 -32.91 7.31 -3.24
CA SER A 190 -33.58 6.45 -4.21
C SER A 190 -32.65 5.40 -4.79
N LEU A 191 -33.19 4.20 -5.04
CA LEU A 191 -32.58 3.16 -5.85
C LEU A 191 -33.35 3.07 -7.17
N HIS A 192 -32.67 3.31 -8.30
CA HIS A 192 -33.24 3.16 -9.64
C HIS A 192 -32.68 1.90 -10.30
N LEU A 193 -33.58 1.06 -10.81
CA LEU A 193 -33.25 -0.15 -11.56
C LEU A 193 -33.94 -0.04 -12.92
N LYS A 194 -33.16 -0.05 -14.00
CA LYS A 194 -33.67 -0.03 -15.38
C LYS A 194 -33.06 -1.19 -16.15
N GLN A 195 -33.91 -2.09 -16.64
CA GLN A 195 -33.51 -3.25 -17.42
C GLN A 195 -34.02 -3.12 -18.85
N GLY A 196 -33.19 -3.51 -19.83
CA GLY A 196 -33.57 -3.49 -21.23
C GLY A 196 -34.41 -4.69 -21.68
N ASN A 197 -34.31 -5.83 -20.97
CA ASN A 197 -35.01 -7.06 -21.33
C ASN A 197 -35.82 -7.63 -20.15
N GLY A 198 -35.17 -8.11 -19.09
CA GLY A 198 -35.86 -8.71 -17.95
C GLY A 198 -35.18 -8.44 -16.62
N LEU A 199 -35.98 -8.38 -15.57
CA LEU A 199 -35.56 -8.48 -14.17
C LEU A 199 -36.10 -9.81 -13.63
N LEU A 200 -35.20 -10.75 -13.36
CA LEU A 200 -35.55 -12.07 -12.82
C LEU A 200 -35.14 -12.12 -11.35
N VAL A 201 -36.09 -12.45 -10.48
CA VAL A 201 -35.85 -12.59 -9.03
C VAL A 201 -36.33 -13.97 -8.62
N ASP A 202 -35.39 -14.84 -8.26
CA ASP A 202 -35.66 -16.16 -7.71
C ASP A 202 -35.15 -16.20 -6.27
N ALA A 203 -36.04 -16.57 -5.33
CA ALA A 203 -35.73 -16.61 -3.91
C ALA A 203 -36.23 -17.93 -3.32
N GLY A 204 -35.32 -18.66 -2.66
CA GLY A 204 -35.65 -19.99 -2.11
C GLY A 204 -36.68 -19.97 -0.97
N ARG A 205 -36.89 -18.82 -0.29
CA ARG A 205 -37.85 -18.71 0.82
C ARG A 205 -38.88 -17.60 0.64
N GLU A 206 -38.45 -16.39 0.34
CA GLU A 206 -39.34 -15.22 0.36
C GLU A 206 -38.85 -14.11 -0.57
N ILE A 207 -39.78 -13.49 -1.30
CA ILE A 207 -39.63 -12.15 -1.88
C ILE A 207 -40.59 -11.24 -1.11
N HIS A 208 -40.07 -10.28 -0.34
CA HIS A 208 -40.89 -9.36 0.46
C HIS A 208 -40.71 -7.92 -0.05
N LEU A 209 -41.78 -7.38 -0.62
CA LEU A 209 -41.87 -5.98 -1.06
C LEU A 209 -42.73 -5.21 -0.06
N LYS A 210 -42.14 -4.23 0.62
CA LYS A 210 -42.84 -3.38 1.59
C LYS A 210 -42.67 -1.90 1.26
N GLY A 211 -43.76 -1.26 0.86
CA GLY A 211 -43.87 0.20 0.79
C GLY A 211 -44.57 0.72 2.05
N SER A 212 -44.07 1.81 2.64
CA SER A 212 -44.73 2.43 3.80
C SER A 212 -46.06 3.10 3.42
N SER A 213 -46.13 3.67 2.21
CA SER A 213 -47.33 4.34 1.71
C SER A 213 -48.03 3.55 0.60
N GLN A 214 -47.28 3.08 -0.40
CA GLN A 214 -47.85 2.35 -1.54
C GLN A 214 -46.83 1.41 -2.19
N ILE A 215 -47.37 0.43 -2.93
CA ILE A 215 -46.64 -0.36 -3.92
C ILE A 215 -47.47 -0.24 -5.20
N VAL A 216 -46.84 0.24 -6.27
CA VAL A 216 -47.47 0.37 -7.59
C VAL A 216 -46.77 -0.60 -8.53
N VAL A 217 -47.55 -1.49 -9.16
CA VAL A 217 -47.06 -2.45 -10.16
C VAL A 217 -47.86 -2.23 -11.43
N GLU A 218 -47.18 -1.77 -12.48
CA GLU A 218 -47.78 -1.48 -13.77
C GLU A 218 -47.21 -2.41 -14.83
N ALA A 219 -48.08 -2.88 -15.72
CA ALA A 219 -47.68 -3.66 -16.89
C ALA A 219 -48.45 -3.15 -18.11
N GLY A 220 -47.75 -3.01 -19.24
CA GLY A 220 -48.35 -2.47 -20.46
C GLY A 220 -49.31 -3.43 -21.17
N ALA A 221 -49.06 -4.74 -21.08
CA ALA A 221 -49.86 -5.76 -21.77
C ALA A 221 -50.60 -6.68 -20.79
N GLU A 222 -49.90 -7.19 -19.78
CA GLU A 222 -50.45 -8.18 -18.86
C GLU A 222 -49.75 -8.13 -17.49
N LEU A 223 -50.54 -8.18 -16.42
CA LEU A 223 -50.06 -8.46 -15.06
C LEU A 223 -50.70 -9.75 -14.55
N THR A 224 -49.87 -10.73 -14.14
CA THR A 224 -50.33 -12.01 -13.62
C THR A 224 -49.71 -12.30 -12.25
N LEU A 225 -50.55 -12.61 -11.27
CA LEU A 225 -50.18 -13.11 -9.93
C LEU A 225 -50.68 -14.54 -9.79
N LYS A 226 -49.79 -15.52 -9.61
CA LYS A 226 -50.17 -16.94 -9.57
C LYS A 226 -49.60 -17.65 -8.34
N ALA A 227 -50.42 -18.49 -7.71
CA ALA A 227 -50.01 -19.34 -6.59
C ALA A 227 -50.72 -20.71 -6.67
N GLY A 228 -49.95 -21.79 -6.83
CA GLY A 228 -50.51 -23.13 -7.05
C GLY A 228 -51.46 -23.16 -8.25
N GLY A 229 -52.70 -23.61 -8.03
CA GLY A 229 -53.78 -23.63 -9.04
C GLY A 229 -54.57 -22.32 -9.17
N SER A 230 -54.30 -21.30 -8.36
CA SER A 230 -55.04 -20.03 -8.34
C SER A 230 -54.26 -18.90 -9.02
N PHE A 231 -54.97 -17.93 -9.61
CA PHE A 231 -54.34 -16.73 -10.18
C PHE A 231 -55.26 -15.51 -10.22
N VAL A 232 -54.62 -14.34 -10.32
CA VAL A 232 -55.21 -13.07 -10.74
C VAL A 232 -54.48 -12.64 -12.00
N LYS A 233 -55.24 -12.34 -13.07
CA LYS A 233 -54.71 -11.87 -14.34
C LYS A 233 -55.41 -10.57 -14.73
N ILE A 234 -54.63 -9.58 -15.14
CA ILE A 234 -55.09 -8.31 -15.67
C ILE A 234 -54.49 -8.17 -17.06
N ASP A 235 -55.33 -8.02 -18.08
CA ASP A 235 -54.91 -7.80 -19.47
C ASP A 235 -55.92 -6.91 -20.21
N GLY A 236 -55.75 -6.74 -21.52
CA GLY A 236 -56.63 -5.90 -22.34
C GLY A 236 -58.10 -6.36 -22.40
N SER A 237 -58.43 -7.57 -21.95
CA SER A 237 -59.81 -8.08 -21.88
C SER A 237 -60.49 -7.83 -20.52
N GLY A 238 -59.74 -7.43 -19.49
CA GLY A 238 -60.26 -7.14 -18.15
C GLY A 238 -59.49 -7.84 -17.04
N VAL A 239 -60.19 -8.16 -15.94
CA VAL A 239 -59.63 -8.81 -14.75
C VAL A 239 -60.23 -10.20 -14.59
N SER A 240 -59.37 -11.22 -14.59
CA SER A 240 -59.74 -12.62 -14.32
C SER A 240 -59.23 -13.05 -12.94
N ILE A 241 -60.10 -13.64 -12.12
CA ILE A 241 -59.77 -14.17 -10.79
C ILE A 241 -60.25 -15.62 -10.73
N VAL A 242 -59.32 -16.57 -10.55
CA VAL A 242 -59.61 -18.01 -10.56
C VAL A 242 -58.97 -18.69 -9.35
N GLY A 243 -59.73 -19.55 -8.67
CA GLY A 243 -59.27 -20.37 -7.55
C GLY A 243 -60.37 -21.34 -7.07
N SER A 244 -60.00 -22.36 -6.30
CA SER A 244 -60.96 -23.35 -5.76
C SER A 244 -61.99 -22.74 -4.80
N LYS A 245 -61.61 -21.67 -4.09
CA LYS A 245 -62.46 -20.87 -3.22
C LYS A 245 -62.01 -19.42 -3.31
N ILE A 246 -62.96 -18.51 -3.54
CA ILE A 246 -62.73 -17.05 -3.53
C ILE A 246 -63.60 -16.48 -2.41
N ASN A 247 -62.97 -15.94 -1.36
CA ASN A 247 -63.72 -15.20 -0.34
C ASN A 247 -63.61 -13.71 -0.61
N LEU A 248 -64.76 -13.03 -0.68
CA LEU A 248 -64.84 -11.57 -0.78
C LEU A 248 -65.37 -11.05 0.55
N ASN A 249 -64.60 -10.17 1.22
CA ASN A 249 -64.94 -9.59 2.53
C ASN A 249 -65.25 -10.62 3.65
N SER A 250 -64.73 -11.85 3.57
CA SER A 250 -64.88 -12.87 4.61
C SER A 250 -63.68 -13.82 4.67
N GLY A 251 -63.33 -14.31 5.87
CA GLY A 251 -62.27 -15.31 6.06
C GLY A 251 -60.82 -14.81 5.84
N GLY A 252 -59.86 -15.56 6.42
CA GLY A 252 -58.42 -15.36 6.25
C GLY A 252 -57.76 -14.31 7.17
N SER A 253 -56.43 -14.26 7.14
CA SER A 253 -55.59 -13.21 7.70
C SER A 253 -54.46 -12.89 6.71
N ALA A 254 -53.93 -11.67 6.73
CA ALA A 254 -52.77 -11.32 5.90
C ALA A 254 -51.52 -12.09 6.35
N GLY A 255 -50.66 -12.45 5.39
CA GLY A 255 -49.32 -12.92 5.69
C GLY A 255 -48.45 -11.80 6.29
N SER A 256 -47.34 -12.18 6.93
CA SER A 256 -46.31 -11.25 7.40
C SER A 256 -44.98 -11.64 6.77
N GLY A 257 -44.22 -10.64 6.31
CA GLY A 257 -42.87 -10.87 5.77
C GLY A 257 -41.77 -10.49 6.75
N SER A 258 -40.56 -10.99 6.51
CA SER A 258 -39.44 -10.94 7.46
C SER A 258 -38.89 -9.54 7.80
N GLY A 259 -39.08 -8.55 6.93
CA GLY A 259 -38.56 -7.18 7.09
C GLY A 259 -37.07 -7.05 6.76
N TYR A 260 -36.53 -5.82 6.86
CA TYR A 260 -35.11 -5.57 6.66
C TYR A 260 -34.29 -5.96 7.91
N ALA A 261 -33.21 -6.70 7.71
CA ALA A 261 -32.27 -7.12 8.77
C ALA A 261 -30.80 -7.07 8.31
N GLY A 262 -30.49 -6.31 7.26
CA GLY A 262 -29.13 -6.20 6.71
C GLY A 262 -28.19 -5.37 7.57
N SER A 263 -26.87 -5.60 7.43
CA SER A 263 -25.83 -4.84 8.15
C SER A 263 -25.28 -3.69 7.31
N ALA A 264 -24.83 -2.62 7.98
CA ALA A 264 -24.16 -1.50 7.33
C ALA A 264 -22.71 -1.84 6.96
N PRO A 265 -22.15 -1.25 5.89
CA PRO A 265 -20.74 -1.43 5.54
C PRO A 265 -19.82 -0.80 6.59
N LEU A 266 -18.67 -1.42 6.80
CA LEU A 266 -17.59 -0.90 7.65
C LEU A 266 -16.67 0.06 6.87
N LEU A 267 -16.00 0.96 7.57
CA LEU A 267 -15.10 1.96 6.99
C LEU A 267 -13.63 1.48 7.01
N PRO A 268 -12.80 1.87 6.03
CA PRO A 268 -11.36 1.65 6.07
C PRO A 268 -10.69 2.48 7.18
N GLY A 269 -9.56 2.01 7.69
CA GLY A 269 -8.68 2.75 8.59
C GLY A 269 -7.91 3.88 7.88
N ALA A 270 -7.21 4.71 8.68
CA ALA A 270 -6.35 5.77 8.16
C ALA A 270 -4.92 5.26 7.89
N VAL A 271 -4.25 5.84 6.90
CA VAL A 271 -2.80 5.69 6.70
C VAL A 271 -2.09 6.73 7.56
N GLU A 272 -1.07 6.32 8.32
CA GLU A 272 -0.27 7.24 9.12
C GLU A 272 0.49 8.24 8.23
N ALA A 273 0.43 9.52 8.58
CA ALA A 273 1.18 10.56 7.90
C ALA A 273 2.68 10.46 8.23
N ALA A 274 3.53 10.87 7.29
CA ALA A 274 4.96 10.98 7.55
C ALA A 274 5.23 12.01 8.67
N THR A 275 6.18 11.71 9.55
CA THR A 275 6.60 12.62 10.63
C THR A 275 7.13 13.92 10.04
N THR A 276 6.61 15.05 10.52
CA THR A 276 7.16 16.38 10.18
C THR A 276 8.48 16.58 10.91
N LEU A 277 9.55 16.84 10.16
CA LEU A 277 10.86 17.16 10.72
C LEU A 277 11.00 18.67 10.94
N GLU A 278 11.62 19.05 12.06
CA GLU A 278 11.96 20.46 12.31
C GLU A 278 13.02 20.93 11.33
N ALA A 279 12.78 22.09 10.71
CA ALA A 279 13.71 22.67 9.76
C ALA A 279 15.05 22.95 10.45
N PRO A 280 16.18 22.43 9.94
CA PRO A 280 17.46 22.64 10.58
C PRO A 280 17.90 24.10 10.41
N THR A 281 18.63 24.58 11.40
CA THR A 281 19.30 25.87 11.36
C THR A 281 20.35 25.88 10.26
N MET A 282 20.15 26.71 9.23
CA MET A 282 21.13 26.87 8.16
C MET A 282 22.37 27.60 8.68
N ILE A 283 23.55 27.05 8.38
CA ILE A 283 24.82 27.73 8.65
C ILE A 283 24.94 28.93 7.70
N VAL A 284 25.07 30.13 8.26
CA VAL A 284 25.29 31.34 7.48
C VAL A 284 26.77 31.46 7.15
N TRP A 285 27.14 31.27 5.89
CA TRP A 285 28.54 31.27 5.42
C TRP A 285 29.32 32.53 5.82
N ALA A 286 28.66 33.68 5.87
CA ALA A 286 29.27 34.94 6.33
C ALA A 286 29.68 34.89 7.81
N GLN A 287 28.84 34.31 8.68
CA GLN A 287 29.15 34.14 10.10
C GLN A 287 30.29 33.14 10.30
N GLN A 288 30.34 32.10 9.46
CA GLN A 288 31.41 31.09 9.49
C GLN A 288 32.77 31.68 9.10
N LEU A 289 32.80 32.53 8.06
CA LEU A 289 34.00 33.27 7.64
C LEU A 289 34.49 34.29 8.67
N GLU A 290 33.59 34.94 9.41
CA GLU A 290 33.97 35.85 10.50
C GLU A 290 34.46 35.10 11.73
N ALA A 291 33.78 34.02 12.12
CA ALA A 291 34.15 33.19 13.25
C ALA A 291 35.51 32.49 13.05
N MET A 292 35.82 32.03 11.83
CA MET A 292 37.15 31.50 11.47
C MET A 292 38.27 32.56 11.61
N LYS A 293 37.97 33.85 11.42
CA LYS A 293 38.94 34.93 11.65
C LYS A 293 39.12 35.26 13.13
N GLY A 294 38.07 35.04 13.94
CA GLY A 294 38.05 35.36 15.37
C GLY A 294 38.42 34.20 16.31
N ASN A 295 38.58 32.98 15.80
CA ASN A 295 38.76 31.76 16.60
C ASN A 295 37.62 31.55 17.64
N VAL A 296 36.38 31.88 17.26
CA VAL A 296 35.18 31.79 18.11
C VAL A 296 34.26 30.68 17.57
N PRO A 297 33.63 29.85 18.42
CA PRO A 297 32.70 28.81 17.95
C PRO A 297 31.48 29.38 17.22
N VAL A 298 31.04 28.68 16.16
CA VAL A 298 30.08 29.19 15.16
C VAL A 298 28.61 28.87 15.51
N CYS A 299 28.36 27.91 16.41
CA CYS A 299 27.03 27.61 16.96
C CYS A 299 27.15 26.98 18.35
N GLU A 300 26.04 26.89 19.10
CA GLU A 300 26.01 26.31 20.45
C GLU A 300 26.63 24.90 20.50
N VAL A 301 26.39 24.06 19.49
CA VAL A 301 26.97 22.71 19.40
C VAL A 301 28.51 22.74 19.29
N CYS A 302 29.10 23.71 18.59
CA CYS A 302 30.55 23.86 18.52
C CYS A 302 31.15 24.34 19.86
N GLN A 303 30.34 24.97 20.71
CA GLN A 303 30.75 25.50 22.00
C GLN A 303 30.72 24.40 23.08
N GLU A 304 29.79 23.45 22.99
CA GLU A 304 29.70 22.28 23.87
C GLU A 304 30.89 21.31 23.70
N HIS A 305 31.43 21.16 22.49
CA HIS A 305 32.60 20.30 22.23
C HIS A 305 33.96 20.93 22.59
N GLN A 306 34.00 22.19 23.05
CA GLN A 306 35.22 22.88 23.48
C GLN A 306 35.42 22.89 25.02
N GLN A 307 34.51 22.30 25.79
CA GLN A 307 34.66 22.05 27.23
C GLN A 307 35.03 20.58 27.49
#